data_AF-A0AAU2XYA8-F1
#
_entry.id   AF-A0AAU2XYA8-F1
#
_cell.length_a   1.000
_cell.length_b   1.000
_cell.length_c   1.000
_cell.angle_alpha   90.00
_cell.angle_beta   90.00
_cell.angle_gamma   90.00
#
_symmetry.space_group_name_H-M   'P 1'
#
loop_
_entity.id
_entity.type
_entity.pdbx_description
1 polymer ?
#
loop_
_entity_poly.entity_id
_entity_poly.type
_entity_poly.pdbx_seq_one_letter_code
_entity_poly.pdbx_strand_id
1 'polypeptide(L)'
;MTASGDLLADIDGDGLTDRVFDPSHTGAQLTVAFGEKAGYGTPVGVRKLVGSSGSDEKDVLAAVADFDGDGWSDLVVVATGQKQGDDAIEPTVDELISGPFSASGRGQHIRQLDLGETRGIAVADYDHDPYPDLAVFSYAGDGVYQTEARLGDKDTGLADSTADTSGYRVYADQTDDETPSNMPKSGLRTFYPQCPKAGSQG
;
A
#
# COMPACT_ATOMS: atom_id res chain seq x y z
N MET A 1 9.15 21.73 -2.97
CA MET A 1 9.16 20.34 -3.47
C MET A 1 8.66 19.47 -2.33
N THR A 2 7.47 18.86 -2.41
CA THR A 2 7.02 17.84 -1.45
C THR A 2 7.41 16.48 -2.02
N ALA A 3 8.39 15.82 -1.40
CA ALA A 3 8.88 14.50 -1.76
C ALA A 3 7.85 13.42 -1.40
N SER A 4 7.66 12.45 -2.31
CA SER A 4 7.25 11.05 -2.08
C SER A 4 6.05 10.77 -1.14
N GLY A 5 4.98 10.15 -1.68
CA GLY A 5 3.93 9.48 -0.89
C GLY A 5 2.64 10.27 -0.63
N ASP A 6 2.35 11.33 -1.39
CA ASP A 6 1.14 12.16 -1.27
C ASP A 6 0.24 11.95 -2.50
N LEU A 7 -1.00 11.51 -2.29
CA LEU A 7 -2.03 11.31 -3.33
C LEU A 7 -3.21 12.23 -3.03
N LEU A 8 -3.71 12.92 -4.06
CA LEU A 8 -4.91 13.75 -4.01
C LEU A 8 -5.93 13.18 -5.00
N ALA A 9 -7.00 12.58 -4.49
CA ALA A 9 -8.04 11.91 -5.27
C ALA A 9 -9.37 11.89 -4.49
N ASP A 10 -10.49 11.66 -5.16
CA ASP A 10 -11.77 11.35 -4.51
C ASP A 10 -11.78 9.84 -4.22
N ILE A 11 -11.57 9.46 -2.96
CA ILE A 11 -11.36 8.07 -2.52
C ILE A 11 -12.66 7.44 -2.06
N ASP A 12 -13.54 8.20 -1.42
CA ASP A 12 -14.83 7.70 -0.94
C ASP A 12 -16.01 7.97 -1.89
N GLY A 13 -15.78 8.67 -2.99
CA GLY A 13 -16.76 8.91 -4.05
C GLY A 13 -17.77 10.00 -3.71
N ASP A 14 -17.46 10.89 -2.76
CA ASP A 14 -18.33 11.97 -2.34
C ASP A 14 -18.22 13.24 -3.19
N GLY A 15 -17.26 13.26 -4.13
CA GLY A 15 -16.98 14.38 -5.02
C GLY A 15 -16.07 15.46 -4.44
N LEU A 16 -15.53 15.27 -3.23
CA LEU A 16 -14.51 16.10 -2.62
C LEU A 16 -13.14 15.43 -2.75
N THR A 17 -12.08 16.25 -2.82
CA THR A 17 -10.72 15.72 -2.89
C THR A 17 -10.27 15.28 -1.51
N ASP A 18 -9.85 14.04 -1.40
CA ASP A 18 -9.18 13.44 -0.24
C ASP A 18 -7.67 13.54 -0.39
N ARG A 19 -6.96 13.28 0.73
CA ARG A 19 -5.50 13.27 0.75
C ARG A 19 -4.97 12.02 1.43
N VAL A 20 -4.15 11.26 0.72
CA VAL A 20 -3.35 10.17 1.28
C VAL A 20 -1.94 10.64 1.52
N PHE A 21 -1.40 10.35 2.68
CA PHE A 21 -0.01 10.66 3.01
C PHE A 21 0.62 9.53 3.81
N ASP A 22 1.75 9.00 3.33
CA ASP A 22 2.57 8.03 4.06
C ASP A 22 4.03 8.51 4.22
N PRO A 23 4.41 9.02 5.41
CA PRO A 23 5.78 9.44 5.70
C PRO A 23 6.73 8.26 5.95
N SER A 24 6.21 7.04 6.18
CA SER A 24 7.06 5.85 6.38
C SER A 24 7.60 5.31 5.06
N HIS A 25 6.87 5.53 3.96
CA HIS A 25 7.11 4.92 2.65
C HIS A 25 7.02 3.39 2.64
N THR A 26 6.53 2.78 3.73
CA THR A 26 6.40 1.34 3.92
C THR A 26 4.99 0.95 4.34
N GLY A 27 4.05 1.89 4.25
CA GLY A 27 2.64 1.70 4.60
C GLY A 27 2.34 1.71 6.09
N ALA A 28 3.34 1.80 6.97
CA ALA A 28 3.14 1.72 8.43
C ALA A 28 2.57 3.00 9.05
N GLN A 29 2.74 4.15 8.37
CA GLN A 29 2.28 5.45 8.83
C GLN A 29 1.33 6.13 7.83
N LEU A 30 0.75 5.36 6.91
CA LEU A 30 -0.22 5.88 5.95
C LEU A 30 -1.43 6.47 6.68
N THR A 31 -1.82 7.66 6.23
CA THR A 31 -3.03 8.35 6.67
C THR A 31 -3.86 8.81 5.49
N VAL A 32 -5.19 8.79 5.65
CA VAL A 32 -6.14 9.35 4.69
C VAL A 32 -6.93 10.46 5.38
N ALA A 33 -6.87 11.67 4.86
CA ALA A 33 -7.71 12.78 5.27
C ALA A 33 -8.81 12.98 4.24
N PHE A 34 -10.04 12.61 4.59
CA PHE A 34 -11.20 12.76 3.72
C PHE A 34 -11.58 14.23 3.54
N GLY A 35 -12.03 14.60 2.36
CA GLY A 35 -12.47 15.91 1.97
C GLY A 35 -13.73 16.31 2.72
N GLU A 36 -13.80 17.57 3.09
CA GLU A 36 -14.96 18.18 3.69
C GLU A 36 -15.19 19.56 3.07
N LYS A 37 -16.39 20.12 3.23
CA LYS A 37 -16.71 21.47 2.71
C LYS A 37 -15.74 22.57 3.17
N ALA A 38 -15.10 22.37 4.32
CA ALA A 38 -14.16 23.31 4.93
C ALA A 38 -12.68 22.92 4.77
N GLY A 39 -12.34 21.94 3.92
CA GLY A 39 -10.97 21.47 3.70
C GLY A 39 -10.87 19.96 3.83
N TYR A 40 -10.02 19.49 4.74
CA TYR A 40 -9.88 18.06 5.06
C TYR A 40 -10.35 17.80 6.48
N GLY A 41 -11.02 16.67 6.67
CA GLY A 41 -11.34 16.11 7.97
C GLY A 41 -10.11 15.64 8.74
N THR A 42 -10.35 15.03 9.90
CA THR A 42 -9.27 14.44 10.70
C THR A 42 -8.67 13.23 9.98
N PRO A 43 -7.34 13.16 9.78
CA PRO A 43 -6.71 12.02 9.12
C PRO A 43 -7.00 10.72 9.87
N VAL A 44 -7.40 9.69 9.13
CA VAL A 44 -7.51 8.31 9.63
C VAL A 44 -6.24 7.55 9.32
N GLY A 45 -5.74 6.78 10.28
CA GLY A 45 -4.54 5.96 10.10
C GLY A 45 -4.87 4.50 9.76
N VAL A 46 -3.82 3.75 9.42
CA VAL A 46 -3.87 2.34 9.01
C VAL A 46 -4.69 1.42 9.93
N ARG A 47 -4.64 1.62 11.26
CA ARG A 47 -5.43 0.81 12.21
C ARG A 47 -6.93 0.96 12.07
N LYS A 48 -7.40 2.12 11.59
CA LYS A 48 -8.83 2.31 11.29
C LYS A 48 -9.18 1.77 9.91
N LEU A 49 -8.27 1.90 8.96
CA LEU A 49 -8.44 1.42 7.58
C LEU A 49 -8.46 -0.11 7.52
N VAL A 50 -7.66 -0.83 8.29
CA VAL A 50 -7.68 -2.32 8.30
C VAL A 50 -8.94 -2.90 8.94
N GLY A 51 -9.80 -2.06 9.53
CA GLY A 51 -11.01 -2.50 10.20
C GLY A 51 -10.74 -3.27 11.50
N SER A 52 -11.83 -3.74 12.13
CA SER A 52 -11.77 -4.39 13.45
C SER A 52 -11.00 -5.70 13.48
N SER A 53 -10.86 -6.38 12.34
CA SER A 53 -10.19 -7.69 12.27
C SER A 53 -8.68 -7.58 12.44
N GLY A 54 -8.08 -6.43 12.08
CA GLY A 54 -6.63 -6.20 12.17
C GLY A 54 -6.21 -5.03 13.06
N SER A 55 -7.15 -4.26 13.61
CA SER A 55 -6.84 -2.99 14.28
C SER A 55 -5.94 -3.12 15.50
N ASP A 56 -5.96 -4.28 16.17
CA ASP A 56 -5.21 -4.57 17.38
C ASP A 56 -3.92 -5.36 17.11
N GLU A 57 -3.63 -5.66 15.84
CA GLU A 57 -2.44 -6.43 15.47
C GLU A 57 -1.15 -5.65 15.66
N LYS A 58 -0.05 -6.39 15.74
CA LYS A 58 1.26 -5.85 16.08
C LYS A 58 1.76 -4.91 15.01
N ASP A 59 1.70 -5.35 13.77
CA ASP A 59 2.13 -4.63 12.59
C ASP A 59 0.91 -4.47 11.67
N VAL A 60 0.58 -3.22 11.31
CA VAL A 60 -0.56 -2.88 10.46
C VAL A 60 -0.07 -1.92 9.39
N LEU A 61 -0.33 -2.26 8.13
CA LEU A 61 0.18 -1.55 6.96
C LEU A 61 -0.97 -1.23 6.00
N ALA A 62 -0.82 -0.15 5.25
CA ALA A 62 -1.72 0.15 4.14
C ALA A 62 -1.00 0.77 2.94
N ALA A 63 -1.51 0.55 1.74
CA ALA A 63 -1.13 1.23 0.52
C ALA A 63 -2.39 1.62 -0.27
N VAL A 64 -2.32 2.74 -1.01
CA VAL A 64 -3.44 3.24 -1.81
C VAL A 64 -2.94 3.56 -3.21
N ALA A 65 -3.58 2.99 -4.22
CA ALA A 65 -3.36 3.24 -5.65
C ALA A 65 -4.55 2.67 -6.45
N ASP A 66 -4.73 3.13 -7.69
CA ASP A 66 -5.69 2.57 -8.67
C ASP A 66 -5.05 1.36 -9.35
N PHE A 67 -5.12 0.19 -8.70
CA PHE A 67 -4.34 -0.98 -9.07
C PHE A 67 -4.90 -1.66 -10.34
N ASP A 68 -6.20 -1.54 -10.61
CA ASP A 68 -6.86 -2.08 -11.80
C ASP A 68 -7.09 -1.05 -12.92
N GLY A 69 -6.81 0.23 -12.67
CA GLY A 69 -6.94 1.30 -13.65
C GLY A 69 -8.40 1.68 -13.94
N ASP A 70 -9.34 1.40 -13.03
CA ASP A 70 -10.75 1.73 -13.19
C ASP A 70 -11.07 3.22 -12.92
N GLY A 71 -10.09 3.95 -12.39
CA GLY A 71 -10.18 5.38 -12.06
C GLY A 71 -10.53 5.66 -10.59
N TRP A 72 -10.73 4.63 -9.77
CA TRP A 72 -10.86 4.73 -8.32
C TRP A 72 -9.59 4.27 -7.62
N SER A 73 -9.28 4.88 -6.49
CA SER A 73 -8.17 4.38 -5.66
C SER A 73 -8.62 3.19 -4.85
N ASP A 74 -7.88 2.09 -4.97
CA ASP A 74 -8.03 0.90 -4.15
C ASP A 74 -7.18 1.00 -2.87
N LEU A 75 -7.45 0.10 -1.93
CA LEU A 75 -6.78 0.02 -0.65
C LEU A 75 -6.22 -1.39 -0.43
N VAL A 76 -4.91 -1.51 -0.25
CA VAL A 76 -4.29 -2.71 0.32
C VAL A 76 -4.16 -2.51 1.82
N VAL A 77 -4.58 -3.49 2.61
CA VAL A 77 -4.35 -3.54 4.06
C VAL A 77 -3.75 -4.88 4.47
N VAL A 78 -2.75 -4.81 5.34
CA VAL A 78 -2.12 -5.99 5.92
C VAL A 78 -2.02 -5.83 7.42
N ALA A 79 -2.43 -6.84 8.18
CA ALA A 79 -2.30 -6.87 9.62
C ALA A 79 -1.69 -8.21 10.07
N THR A 80 -0.58 -8.13 10.79
CA THR A 80 0.22 -9.29 11.19
C THR A 80 0.42 -9.29 12.70
N GLY A 81 0.21 -10.47 13.29
CA GLY A 81 0.26 -10.66 14.73
C GLY A 81 1.65 -10.61 15.34
N GLN A 82 1.72 -10.98 16.61
CA GLN A 82 3.00 -11.04 17.33
C GLN A 82 3.88 -12.14 16.74
N LYS A 83 5.13 -11.78 16.41
CA LYS A 83 6.15 -12.68 15.88
C LYS A 83 6.44 -13.82 16.86
N GLN A 84 6.64 -15.04 16.34
CA GLN A 84 6.87 -16.24 17.15
C GLN A 84 8.11 -16.98 16.66
N GLY A 85 9.27 -16.61 17.19
CA GLY A 85 10.53 -17.30 16.87
C GLY A 85 11.02 -16.98 15.46
N ASP A 86 11.58 -17.99 14.80
CA ASP A 86 12.16 -17.95 13.47
C ASP A 86 11.22 -18.43 12.36
N ASP A 87 10.08 -19.02 12.68
CA ASP A 87 9.06 -19.37 11.70
C ASP A 87 8.24 -18.13 11.28
N ALA A 88 7.97 -17.99 9.99
CA ALA A 88 7.09 -16.94 9.49
C ALA A 88 5.64 -17.20 9.93
N ILE A 89 4.93 -16.13 10.29
CA ILE A 89 3.50 -16.20 10.61
C ILE A 89 2.64 -15.66 9.46
N GLU A 90 1.47 -16.26 9.27
CA GLU A 90 0.48 -15.73 8.33
C GLU A 90 -0.16 -14.44 8.88
N PRO A 91 -0.38 -13.40 8.05
CA PRO A 91 -1.17 -12.24 8.42
C PRO A 91 -2.60 -12.63 8.80
N THR A 92 -3.18 -11.91 9.77
CA THR A 92 -4.61 -12.00 10.11
C THR A 92 -5.48 -11.33 9.03
N VAL A 93 -4.93 -10.31 8.36
CA VAL A 93 -5.56 -9.59 7.25
C VAL A 93 -4.52 -9.36 6.16
N ASP A 94 -4.88 -9.63 4.91
CA ASP A 94 -4.06 -9.42 3.71
C ASP A 94 -4.96 -9.13 2.49
N GLU A 95 -5.65 -8.00 2.52
CA GLU A 95 -6.75 -7.71 1.60
C GLU A 95 -6.39 -6.60 0.60
N LEU A 96 -6.78 -6.78 -0.66
CA LEU A 96 -7.04 -5.70 -1.61
C LEU A 96 -8.54 -5.38 -1.59
N ILE A 97 -8.84 -4.11 -1.37
CA ILE A 97 -10.19 -3.56 -1.28
C ILE A 97 -10.38 -2.58 -2.44
N SER A 98 -11.25 -2.92 -3.38
CA SER A 98 -11.51 -2.08 -4.54
C SER A 98 -12.23 -0.78 -4.15
N GLY A 99 -11.77 0.33 -4.74
CA GLY A 99 -12.35 1.65 -4.55
C GLY A 99 -13.77 1.80 -5.11
N PRO A 100 -14.48 2.90 -4.79
CA PRO A 100 -14.21 3.80 -3.67
C PRO A 100 -14.35 3.09 -2.31
N PHE A 101 -13.63 3.59 -1.30
CA PHE A 101 -13.65 3.02 0.05
C PHE A 101 -13.84 4.06 1.16
N SER A 102 -14.48 3.62 2.24
CA SER A 102 -14.81 4.46 3.40
C SER A 102 -13.65 4.60 4.40
N ALA A 103 -13.79 5.55 5.34
CA ALA A 103 -12.87 5.78 6.45
C ALA A 103 -12.65 4.58 7.42
N SER A 104 -13.40 3.49 7.28
CA SER A 104 -13.17 2.22 7.99
C SER A 104 -12.69 1.10 7.06
N GLY A 105 -12.15 1.46 5.89
CA GLY A 105 -11.62 0.54 4.87
C GLY A 105 -12.64 -0.44 4.32
N ARG A 106 -13.87 0.01 4.10
CA ARG A 106 -14.87 -0.79 3.37
C ARG A 106 -15.03 -0.22 1.97
N GLY A 107 -14.77 -1.04 0.96
CA GLY A 107 -14.94 -0.71 -0.46
C GLY A 107 -15.95 -1.64 -1.16
N GLN A 108 -15.89 -1.68 -2.49
CA GLN A 108 -16.85 -2.43 -3.31
C GLN A 108 -16.61 -3.94 -3.28
N HIS A 109 -15.34 -4.34 -3.42
CA HIS A 109 -14.92 -5.73 -3.50
C HIS A 109 -13.71 -5.95 -2.60
N ILE A 110 -13.61 -7.14 -2.01
CA ILE A 110 -12.49 -7.54 -1.15
C ILE A 110 -11.91 -8.82 -1.73
N ARG A 111 -10.59 -8.85 -1.90
CA ARG A 111 -9.84 -10.03 -2.33
C ARG A 111 -8.65 -10.26 -1.41
N GLN A 112 -8.38 -11.52 -1.05
CA GLN A 112 -7.17 -11.90 -0.33
C GLN A 112 -5.97 -11.97 -1.28
N LEU A 113 -4.80 -11.59 -0.78
CA LEU A 113 -3.57 -11.49 -1.57
C LEU A 113 -2.59 -12.65 -1.34
N ASP A 114 -2.90 -13.55 -0.40
CA ASP A 114 -2.07 -14.68 0.02
C ASP A 114 -0.64 -14.23 0.35
N LEU A 115 -0.53 -13.20 1.20
CA LEU A 115 0.77 -12.64 1.60
C LEU A 115 1.37 -13.42 2.77
N GLY A 116 2.70 -13.52 2.80
CA GLY A 116 3.45 -14.00 3.98
C GLY A 116 3.56 -12.95 5.08
N GLU A 117 4.39 -13.22 6.10
CA GLU A 117 4.64 -12.30 7.23
C GLU A 117 5.16 -10.94 6.74
N THR A 118 4.25 -9.99 6.50
CA THR A 118 4.57 -8.75 5.81
C THR A 118 5.03 -7.69 6.81
N ARG A 119 6.14 -7.02 6.49
CA ARG A 119 6.78 -6.01 7.34
C ARG A 119 6.84 -4.62 6.71
N GLY A 120 6.58 -4.53 5.41
CA GLY A 120 6.41 -3.26 4.72
C GLY A 120 5.78 -3.46 3.35
N ILE A 121 5.01 -2.47 2.91
CA ILE A 121 4.44 -2.44 1.56
C ILE A 121 4.65 -1.07 0.94
N ALA A 122 4.83 -1.02 -0.38
CA ALA A 122 4.95 0.23 -1.11
C ALA A 122 4.38 0.09 -2.52
N VAL A 123 3.78 1.16 -3.04
CA VAL A 123 3.40 1.25 -4.45
C VAL A 123 4.68 1.37 -5.28
N ALA A 124 4.79 0.57 -6.34
CA ALA A 124 5.95 0.45 -7.20
C ALA A 124 5.54 0.43 -8.69
N ASP A 125 6.55 0.46 -9.56
CA ASP A 125 6.41 0.34 -11.02
C ASP A 125 7.56 -0.57 -11.49
N TYR A 126 7.37 -1.88 -11.39
CA TYR A 126 8.38 -2.90 -11.68
C TYR A 126 8.46 -3.23 -13.17
N ASP A 127 7.31 -3.27 -13.86
CA ASP A 127 7.25 -3.67 -15.28
C ASP A 127 6.94 -2.53 -16.25
N HIS A 128 6.84 -1.29 -15.75
CA HIS A 128 6.62 -0.06 -16.54
C HIS A 128 5.32 -0.07 -17.33
N ASP A 129 4.28 -0.67 -16.76
CA ASP A 129 2.94 -0.67 -17.32
C ASP A 129 2.05 0.41 -16.66
N PRO A 130 0.80 0.62 -17.13
CA PRO A 130 -0.04 1.67 -16.59
C PRO A 130 -0.69 1.30 -15.24
N TYR A 131 -0.54 0.08 -14.76
CA TYR A 131 -1.11 -0.44 -13.53
C TYR A 131 -0.05 -0.37 -12.41
N PRO A 132 -0.32 0.35 -11.31
CA PRO A 132 0.58 0.36 -10.17
C PRO A 132 0.87 -1.06 -9.65
N ASP A 133 2.10 -1.31 -9.24
CA ASP A 133 2.48 -2.57 -8.59
C ASP A 133 2.55 -2.41 -7.07
N LEU A 134 2.55 -3.53 -6.36
CA LEU A 134 2.84 -3.57 -4.93
C LEU A 134 4.16 -4.28 -4.65
N ALA A 135 5.12 -3.54 -4.08
CA ALA A 135 6.30 -4.12 -3.45
C ALA A 135 5.95 -4.59 -2.04
N VAL A 136 6.24 -5.85 -1.72
CA VAL A 136 5.97 -6.50 -0.44
C VAL A 136 7.30 -6.93 0.18
N PHE A 137 7.65 -6.36 1.33
CA PHE A 137 8.76 -6.81 2.15
C PHE A 137 8.23 -7.78 3.22
N SER A 138 8.68 -9.03 3.19
CA SER A 138 8.20 -10.07 4.08
C SER A 138 9.33 -10.86 4.73
N TYR A 139 9.01 -11.49 5.86
CA TYR A 139 9.85 -12.50 6.50
C TYR A 139 9.44 -13.88 5.99
N ALA A 140 10.40 -14.64 5.46
CA ALA A 140 10.17 -15.95 4.86
C ALA A 140 10.50 -17.13 5.81
N GLY A 141 10.98 -16.83 7.02
CA GLY A 141 11.41 -17.81 8.00
C GLY A 141 12.93 -17.99 8.06
N ASP A 142 13.44 -18.61 9.11
CA ASP A 142 14.86 -18.97 9.30
C ASP A 142 15.85 -17.80 9.13
N GLY A 143 15.44 -16.58 9.50
CA GLY A 143 16.27 -15.37 9.33
C GLY A 143 16.29 -14.81 7.89
N VAL A 144 15.49 -15.38 6.98
CA VAL A 144 15.41 -14.93 5.59
C VAL A 144 14.32 -13.89 5.43
N TYR A 145 14.70 -12.78 4.81
CA TYR A 145 13.79 -11.73 4.39
C TYR A 145 13.75 -11.66 2.88
N GLN A 146 12.63 -11.21 2.34
CA GLN A 146 12.47 -11.04 0.91
C GLN A 146 11.67 -9.78 0.58
N THR A 147 11.96 -9.22 -0.59
CA THR A 147 11.06 -8.30 -1.27
C THR A 147 10.54 -8.99 -2.52
N GLU A 148 9.23 -8.98 -2.71
CA GLU A 148 8.55 -9.49 -3.90
C GLU A 148 7.60 -8.45 -4.49
N ALA A 149 7.24 -8.62 -5.76
CA ALA A 149 6.24 -7.81 -6.44
C ALA A 149 4.91 -8.59 -6.51
N ARG A 150 3.80 -7.87 -6.33
CA ARG A 150 2.46 -8.22 -6.84
C ARG A 150 2.17 -7.23 -7.96
N LEU A 151 2.05 -7.74 -9.19
CA LEU A 151 1.94 -6.88 -10.38
C LEU A 151 0.51 -6.35 -10.53
N GLY A 152 0.40 -5.09 -10.92
CA GLY A 152 -0.85 -4.44 -11.27
C GLY A 152 -1.51 -5.07 -12.49
N ASP A 153 -2.84 -5.16 -12.53
CA ASP A 153 -3.54 -5.58 -13.75
C ASP A 153 -5.02 -5.16 -13.78
N LYS A 154 -5.60 -4.98 -14.97
CA LYS A 154 -7.00 -4.56 -15.14
C LYS A 154 -8.09 -5.52 -14.65
N ASP A 155 -7.77 -6.80 -14.48
CA ASP A 155 -8.76 -7.85 -14.22
C ASP A 155 -8.89 -8.12 -12.73
N THR A 156 -7.77 -8.08 -12.00
CA THR A 156 -7.72 -8.31 -10.56
C THR A 156 -7.19 -7.12 -9.79
N GLY A 157 -6.51 -6.18 -10.41
CA GLY A 157 -5.82 -5.09 -9.72
C GLY A 157 -4.45 -5.51 -9.22
N LEU A 158 -4.32 -6.67 -8.57
CA LEU A 158 -3.02 -7.21 -8.14
C LEU A 158 -2.98 -8.71 -8.38
N ALA A 159 -2.01 -9.13 -9.17
CA ALA A 159 -1.75 -10.51 -9.50
C ALA A 159 -1.61 -11.38 -8.24
N ASP A 160 -2.11 -12.61 -8.31
CA ASP A 160 -2.03 -13.57 -7.21
C ASP A 160 -0.61 -14.11 -6.99
N SER A 161 -0.46 -14.94 -5.94
CA SER A 161 0.81 -15.56 -5.56
C SER A 161 1.38 -16.55 -6.61
N THR A 162 0.63 -16.88 -7.66
CA THR A 162 1.06 -17.81 -8.72
C THR A 162 1.68 -17.12 -9.93
N ALA A 163 1.57 -15.78 -10.01
CA ALA A 163 2.21 -15.00 -11.07
C ALA A 163 3.75 -15.14 -11.01
N ASP A 164 4.39 -15.26 -12.18
CA ASP A 164 5.85 -15.33 -12.26
C ASP A 164 6.46 -13.94 -12.06
N THR A 165 6.79 -13.64 -10.80
CA THR A 165 7.50 -12.42 -10.40
C THR A 165 8.94 -12.70 -9.96
N SER A 166 9.49 -13.85 -10.39
CA SER A 166 10.84 -14.28 -10.02
C SER A 166 11.93 -13.24 -10.36
N GLY A 167 11.73 -12.46 -11.43
CA GLY A 167 12.60 -11.35 -11.84
C GLY A 167 12.59 -10.14 -10.89
N TYR A 168 11.59 -10.02 -10.02
CA TYR A 168 11.42 -8.90 -9.08
C TYR A 168 11.63 -9.32 -7.62
N ARG A 169 12.10 -10.56 -7.37
CA ARG A 169 12.30 -11.10 -6.04
C ARG A 169 13.74 -10.94 -5.58
N VAL A 170 13.92 -10.36 -4.40
CA VAL A 170 15.23 -10.14 -3.76
C VAL A 170 15.22 -10.76 -2.37
N TYR A 171 16.29 -11.44 -1.98
CA TYR A 171 16.45 -12.04 -0.66
C TYR A 171 17.55 -11.34 0.14
N ALA A 172 17.37 -11.26 1.46
CA ALA A 172 18.38 -10.87 2.43
C ALA A 172 18.51 -11.97 3.50
N ASP A 173 19.75 -12.38 3.78
CA ASP A 173 20.11 -13.49 4.68
C ASP A 173 20.43 -13.03 6.12
N GLN A 174 19.89 -11.89 6.55
CA GLN A 174 20.23 -11.29 7.85
C GLN A 174 19.10 -11.40 8.88
N THR A 175 19.43 -11.88 10.08
CA THR A 175 18.49 -12.15 11.18
C THR A 175 17.97 -10.91 11.92
N ASP A 176 18.39 -9.70 11.55
CA ASP A 176 18.12 -8.48 12.33
C ASP A 176 17.66 -7.27 11.49
N ASP A 177 17.21 -7.48 10.24
CA ASP A 177 17.09 -6.36 9.30
C ASP A 177 15.87 -5.44 9.54
N GLU A 178 16.16 -4.14 9.48
CA GLU A 178 15.18 -3.06 9.29
C GLU A 178 14.63 -3.12 7.86
N THR A 179 13.49 -2.47 7.57
CA THR A 179 12.96 -2.44 6.20
C THR A 179 14.05 -2.00 5.21
N PRO A 180 14.33 -2.77 4.14
CA PRO A 180 15.53 -2.58 3.35
C PRO A 180 15.58 -1.19 2.72
N SER A 181 16.77 -0.56 2.71
CA SER A 181 16.95 0.77 2.10
C SER A 181 16.65 0.82 0.59
N ASN A 182 16.59 -0.34 -0.07
CA ASN A 182 16.22 -0.53 -1.47
C ASN A 182 14.72 -0.77 -1.69
N MET A 183 13.87 -0.77 -0.64
CA MET A 183 12.42 -0.71 -0.84
C MET A 183 12.10 0.50 -1.72
N PRO A 184 11.28 0.33 -2.78
CA PRO A 184 10.90 1.45 -3.62
C PRO A 184 10.30 2.55 -2.76
N LYS A 185 10.81 3.78 -2.90
CA LYS A 185 10.05 4.92 -2.42
C LYS A 185 8.75 4.94 -3.22
N SER A 186 7.63 5.21 -2.55
CA SER A 186 6.30 5.27 -3.16
C SER A 186 6.34 5.80 -4.60
N GLY A 187 6.02 4.91 -5.55
CA GLY A 187 6.02 5.12 -7.00
C GLY A 187 4.83 5.95 -7.50
N LEU A 188 3.97 6.44 -6.60
CA LEU A 188 2.74 7.18 -6.94
C LEU A 188 2.98 8.37 -7.87
N ARG A 189 4.16 8.97 -7.91
CA ARG A 189 4.45 10.08 -8.84
C ARG A 189 4.48 9.66 -10.31
N THR A 190 4.84 8.41 -10.59
CA THR A 190 4.85 7.86 -11.95
C THR A 190 3.42 7.77 -12.48
N PHE A 191 2.50 7.28 -11.64
CA PHE A 191 1.09 7.11 -11.98
C PHE A 191 0.26 8.39 -11.84
N TYR A 192 0.63 9.27 -10.90
CA TYR A 192 -0.07 10.52 -10.58
C TYR A 192 0.89 11.72 -10.64
N PRO A 193 1.32 12.14 -11.85
CA PRO A 193 2.21 13.27 -12.00
C PRO A 193 1.53 14.56 -11.51
N GLN A 194 2.23 15.29 -10.63
CA GLN A 194 1.77 16.60 -10.18
C GLN A 194 1.73 17.57 -11.37
N CYS A 195 0.62 18.29 -11.54
CA CYS A 195 0.58 19.41 -12.47
C CYS A 195 1.71 20.41 -12.12
N PRO A 196 2.51 20.86 -13.10
CA PRO A 196 3.50 21.90 -12.85
C PRO A 196 2.79 23.14 -12.29
N LYS A 197 3.28 23.67 -11.16
CA LYS A 197 2.80 24.96 -10.67
C LYS A 197 3.03 25.97 -11.78
N ALA A 198 1.96 26.61 -12.27
CA ALA A 198 2.06 27.72 -13.19
C ALA A 198 3.10 28.71 -12.64
N GLY A 199 4.17 28.94 -13.40
CA GLY A 199 5.32 29.69 -12.94
C GLY A 199 4.90 31.07 -12.45
N SER A 200 5.26 31.40 -11.20
CA SER A 200 5.29 32.78 -10.76
C SER A 200 6.39 33.47 -11.55
N GLN A 201 6.02 34.15 -12.63
CA GLN A 201 6.89 35.17 -13.22
C GLN A 201 7.05 36.28 -12.18
N GLY A 202 8.31 36.55 -11.82
CA GLY A 202 8.77 37.73 -11.09
C GLY A 202 10.00 38.26 -11.80
#